data_AF-A0A173FZU6-F1
#
_entry.id   AF-A0A173FZU6-F1
#
_cell.length_a   1.000
_cell.length_b   1.000
_cell.length_c   1.000
_cell.angle_alpha   90.00
_cell.angle_beta   90.00
_cell.angle_gamma   90.00
#
_symmetry.space_group_name_H-M   'P 1'
#
loop_
_entity.id
_entity.type
_entity.pdbx_description
1 polymer ?
#
loop_
_entity_poly.entity_id
_entity_poly.type
_entity_poly.pdbx_seq_one_letter_code
_entity_poly.pdbx_strand_id
1 'polypeptide(L)'
;MFKLINKKIHYELNTKIIYENHMICTYFLNLNLYDVWIFDIYLLFIIFFLGLVSYLIVIELIKYITYFIIDKKNNVFIQCKKYAFTKQWLSYIMALEFSRINKIELSKNSINHIYSKIGLCFDQLTHYQAAIKYYSKYLQDDPSNIYILEKLASIYKKQKNNEQALSIYKKLIAIDPKNKEAVKYLD
;
A
#
# COMPACT_ATOMS: atom_id res chain seq x y z
N MET A 1 -20.03 24.22 -88.94
CA MET A 1 -20.88 24.08 -87.73
C MET A 1 -20.44 22.93 -86.82
N PHE A 2 -20.36 21.69 -87.31
CA PHE A 2 -19.97 20.49 -86.53
C PHE A 2 -18.62 20.58 -85.80
N LYS A 3 -17.59 21.17 -86.43
CA LYS A 3 -16.23 21.29 -85.85
C LYS A 3 -16.16 22.19 -84.61
N LEU A 4 -17.04 23.19 -84.51
CA LEU A 4 -17.12 24.11 -83.37
C LEU A 4 -17.86 23.48 -82.18
N ILE A 5 -18.90 22.70 -82.46
CA ILE A 5 -19.68 21.97 -81.44
C ILE A 5 -18.80 20.92 -80.77
N ASN A 6 -18.04 20.14 -81.54
CA ASN A 6 -17.11 19.15 -80.96
C ASN A 6 -16.00 19.81 -80.12
N LYS A 7 -15.49 20.98 -80.52
CA LYS A 7 -14.47 21.70 -79.74
C LYS A 7 -15.03 22.22 -78.41
N LYS A 8 -16.29 22.67 -78.39
CA LYS A 8 -16.97 23.15 -77.18
C LYS A 8 -17.29 22.00 -76.21
N ILE A 9 -17.80 20.89 -76.72
CA ILE A 9 -18.07 19.67 -75.92
C ILE A 9 -16.77 19.12 -75.32
N HIS A 10 -15.68 19.08 -76.10
CA HIS A 10 -14.38 18.60 -75.61
C HIS A 10 -13.77 19.53 -74.55
N TYR A 11 -14.02 20.84 -74.64
CA TYR A 11 -13.61 21.81 -73.62
C TYR A 11 -14.41 21.65 -72.32
N GLU A 12 -15.73 21.51 -72.41
CA GLU A 12 -16.61 21.31 -71.25
C GLU A 12 -16.37 19.97 -70.52
N LEU A 13 -16.06 18.90 -71.26
CA LEU A 13 -15.63 17.62 -70.68
C LEU A 13 -14.28 17.76 -69.97
N ASN A 14 -13.30 18.42 -70.59
CA ASN A 14 -11.99 18.62 -69.96
C ASN A 14 -12.07 19.49 -68.70
N THR A 15 -12.86 20.56 -68.70
CA THR A 15 -13.03 21.38 -67.48
C THR A 15 -13.71 20.57 -66.38
N LYS A 16 -14.75 19.79 -66.69
CA LYS A 16 -15.44 18.95 -65.70
C LYS A 16 -14.51 17.89 -65.10
N ILE A 17 -13.69 17.22 -65.92
CA ILE A 17 -12.69 16.25 -65.45
C ILE A 17 -11.63 16.92 -64.56
N ILE A 18 -11.18 18.14 -64.91
CA ILE A 18 -10.24 18.91 -64.08
C ILE A 18 -10.86 19.26 -62.72
N TYR A 19 -12.13 19.67 -62.69
CA TYR A 19 -12.84 19.95 -61.44
C TYR A 19 -13.05 18.70 -60.58
N GLU A 20 -13.44 17.57 -61.18
CA GLU A 20 -13.62 16.30 -60.47
C GLU A 20 -12.28 15.79 -59.92
N ASN A 21 -11.20 15.85 -60.70
CA ASN A 21 -9.85 15.49 -60.23
C ASN A 21 -9.35 16.42 -59.12
N HIS A 22 -9.64 17.73 -59.19
CA HIS A 22 -9.28 18.67 -58.14
C HIS A 22 -10.04 18.39 -56.83
N MET A 23 -11.34 18.07 -56.90
CA MET A 23 -12.17 17.70 -55.74
C MET A 23 -11.70 16.38 -55.08
N ILE A 24 -11.27 15.41 -55.88
CA ILE A 24 -10.70 14.15 -55.38
C ILE A 24 -9.36 14.42 -54.69
N CYS A 25 -8.47 15.21 -55.30
CA CYS A 25 -7.19 15.59 -54.69
C CYS A 25 -7.36 16.32 -53.36
N THR A 26 -8.29 17.28 -53.25
CA THR A 26 -8.54 17.99 -51.98
C THR A 26 -9.14 17.08 -50.91
N TYR A 27 -9.98 16.12 -51.30
CA TYR A 27 -10.52 15.12 -50.38
C TYR A 27 -9.43 14.18 -49.84
N PHE A 28 -8.54 13.68 -50.69
CA PHE A 28 -7.39 12.85 -50.27
C PHE A 28 -6.38 13.62 -49.42
N LEU A 29 -6.11 14.89 -49.73
CA LEU A 29 -5.28 15.77 -48.89
C LEU A 29 -5.93 15.99 -47.50
N ASN A 30 -7.24 16.21 -47.44
CA ASN A 30 -7.95 16.36 -46.18
C ASN A 30 -7.96 15.07 -45.35
N LEU A 31 -8.19 13.90 -45.96
CA LEU A 31 -8.08 12.60 -45.29
C LEU A 31 -6.70 12.38 -44.67
N ASN A 32 -5.63 12.63 -45.43
CA ASN A 32 -4.26 12.53 -44.91
C ASN A 32 -4.00 13.52 -43.77
N LEU A 33 -4.56 14.74 -43.85
CA LEU A 33 -4.46 15.70 -42.76
C LEU A 33 -5.18 15.17 -41.51
N TYR A 34 -6.44 14.72 -41.63
CA TYR A 34 -7.20 14.16 -40.50
C TYR A 34 -6.47 13.01 -39.81
N ASP A 35 -5.86 12.10 -40.56
CA ASP A 35 -5.10 10.98 -40.00
C ASP A 35 -3.86 11.45 -39.21
N VAL A 36 -3.19 12.51 -39.67
CA VAL A 36 -2.07 13.14 -38.93
C VAL A 36 -2.55 13.78 -37.63
N TRP A 37 -3.66 14.53 -37.65
CA TRP A 37 -4.22 15.14 -36.42
C TRP A 37 -4.68 14.08 -35.41
N ILE A 38 -5.24 12.97 -35.87
CA ILE A 38 -5.64 11.86 -35.01
C ILE A 38 -4.42 11.21 -34.35
N PHE A 39 -3.35 10.97 -35.11
CA PHE A 39 -2.09 10.44 -34.58
C PHE A 39 -1.51 11.34 -33.48
N ASP A 40 -1.51 12.66 -33.69
CA ASP A 40 -1.01 13.63 -32.71
C ASP A 40 -1.83 13.62 -31.41
N ILE A 41 -3.16 13.49 -31.51
CA ILE A 41 -4.05 13.39 -30.34
C ILE A 41 -3.77 12.10 -29.56
N TYR A 42 -3.57 10.96 -30.23
CA TYR A 42 -3.20 9.71 -29.56
C TYR A 42 -1.84 9.82 -28.87
N LEU A 43 -0.86 10.46 -29.51
CA LEU A 43 0.48 10.66 -28.95
C LEU A 43 0.43 11.54 -27.69
N LEU A 44 -0.36 12.60 -27.69
CA LEU A 44 -0.61 13.42 -26.50
C LEU A 44 -1.26 12.62 -25.37
N PHE A 45 -2.22 11.74 -25.68
CA PHE A 45 -2.87 10.90 -24.68
C PHE A 45 -1.90 9.89 -24.05
N ILE A 46 -1.02 9.30 -24.85
CA ILE A 46 0.02 8.37 -24.39
C ILE A 46 1.02 9.09 -23.47
N ILE A 47 1.46 10.29 -23.84
CA ILE A 47 2.38 11.10 -23.01
C ILE A 47 1.72 11.44 -21.68
N PHE A 48 0.45 11.86 -21.68
CA PHE A 48 -0.29 12.15 -20.47
C PHE A 48 -0.41 10.93 -19.55
N PHE A 49 -0.74 9.77 -20.12
CA PHE A 49 -0.83 8.52 -19.37
C PHE A 49 0.52 8.08 -18.78
N LEU A 50 1.60 8.15 -19.56
CA LEU A 50 2.96 7.88 -19.07
C LEU A 50 3.37 8.85 -17.96
N GLY A 51 2.99 10.13 -18.07
CA GLY A 51 3.17 11.13 -17.03
C GLY A 51 2.48 10.74 -15.72
N LEU A 52 1.21 10.32 -15.79
CA LEU A 52 0.46 9.84 -14.62
C LEU A 52 1.11 8.62 -13.97
N VAL A 53 1.52 7.63 -14.78
CA VAL A 53 2.19 6.42 -14.26
C VAL A 53 3.52 6.78 -13.58
N SER A 54 4.32 7.65 -14.21
CA SER A 54 5.58 8.11 -13.62
C SER A 54 5.37 8.85 -12.29
N TYR A 55 4.34 9.69 -12.21
CA TYR A 55 3.98 10.43 -11.01
C TYR A 55 3.57 9.49 -9.86
N LEU A 56 2.78 8.45 -10.15
CA LEU A 56 2.40 7.43 -9.16
C LEU A 56 3.62 6.68 -8.62
N ILE A 57 4.55 6.30 -9.50
CA ILE A 57 5.80 5.63 -9.09
C ILE A 57 6.63 6.54 -8.18
N VAL A 58 6.74 7.84 -8.51
CA VAL A 58 7.46 8.82 -7.68
C VAL A 58 6.84 8.96 -6.29
N ILE A 59 5.51 8.97 -6.18
CA ILE A 59 4.83 9.00 -4.88
C ILE A 59 5.20 7.78 -4.03
N GLU A 60 5.19 6.58 -4.61
CA GLU A 60 5.55 5.35 -3.90
C GLU A 60 7.04 5.35 -3.48
N LEU A 61 7.93 5.87 -4.34
CA LEU A 61 9.35 6.02 -4.00
C LEU A 61 9.57 7.02 -2.85
N ILE A 62 8.86 8.16 -2.84
CA ILE A 62 8.95 9.14 -1.75
C ILE A 62 8.44 8.53 -0.43
N LYS A 63 7.35 7.76 -0.45
CA LYS A 63 6.86 7.04 0.73
C LYS A 63 7.90 6.04 1.25
N TYR A 64 8.54 5.30 0.36
CA TYR A 64 9.58 4.36 0.72
C TYR A 64 10.82 5.04 1.34
N ILE A 65 11.28 6.15 0.75
CA ILE A 65 12.43 6.90 1.25
C ILE A 65 12.12 7.55 2.60
N THR A 66 10.92 8.12 2.76
CA THR A 66 10.50 8.68 4.05
C THR A 66 10.43 7.61 5.13
N TYR A 67 9.91 6.42 4.82
CA TYR A 67 9.95 5.26 5.72
C TYR A 67 11.39 4.89 6.13
N PHE A 68 12.31 4.78 5.17
CA PHE A 68 13.71 4.43 5.41
C PHE A 68 14.46 5.48 6.26
N ILE A 69 14.20 6.77 6.05
CA ILE A 69 14.81 7.86 6.84
C ILE A 69 14.26 7.88 8.28
N ILE A 70 12.96 7.60 8.46
CA ILE A 70 12.31 7.58 9.78
C ILE A 70 12.81 6.39 10.63
N ASP A 71 13.15 5.26 10.00
CA ASP A 71 13.72 4.08 10.67
C ASP A 71 15.06 4.36 11.35
N LYS A 72 15.86 5.28 10.79
CA LYS A 72 17.21 5.59 11.29
C LYS A 72 17.25 6.47 12.54
N LYS A 73 16.15 7.15 12.90
CA LYS A 73 16.18 8.24 13.89
C LYS A 73 15.27 8.13 15.11
N ASN A 74 14.24 7.27 15.15
CA ASN A 74 13.24 7.36 16.23
C ASN A 74 12.61 6.04 16.68
N ASN A 75 12.43 5.94 18.01
CA ASN A 75 11.80 4.86 18.75
C ASN A 75 10.55 4.28 18.05
N VAL A 76 10.61 2.97 17.75
CA VAL A 76 9.55 2.10 17.21
C VAL A 76 8.17 2.40 17.83
N PHE A 77 8.12 2.78 19.10
CA PHE A 77 6.90 3.10 19.84
C PHE A 77 6.11 4.32 19.30
N ILE A 78 6.79 5.39 18.86
CA ILE A 78 6.13 6.59 18.32
C ILE A 78 5.57 6.28 16.92
N GLN A 79 6.26 5.44 16.16
CA GLN A 79 5.79 4.97 14.87
C GLN A 79 4.55 4.08 15.00
N CYS A 80 4.52 3.13 15.95
CA CYS A 80 3.33 2.32 16.22
C CYS A 80 2.10 3.19 16.50
N LYS A 81 2.25 4.22 17.35
CA LYS A 81 1.15 5.16 17.64
C LYS A 81 0.68 5.92 16.39
N LYS A 82 1.61 6.39 15.55
CA LYS A 82 1.28 7.12 14.33
C LYS A 82 0.58 6.24 13.29
N TYR A 83 1.06 5.01 13.08
CA TYR A 83 0.47 4.06 12.13
C TYR A 83 -0.87 3.47 12.59
N ALA A 84 -1.03 3.24 13.90
CA ALA A 84 -2.32 2.89 14.49
C ALA A 84 -3.33 4.03 14.30
N PHE A 85 -2.89 5.29 14.42
CA PHE A 85 -3.74 6.46 14.22
C PHE A 85 -4.12 6.68 12.75
N THR A 86 -3.23 6.38 11.79
CA THR A 86 -3.50 6.55 10.35
C THR A 86 -4.22 5.37 9.70
N LYS A 87 -4.69 4.37 10.48
CA LYS A 87 -5.33 3.13 9.99
C LYS A 87 -4.49 2.31 8.99
N GLN A 88 -3.21 2.60 8.82
CA GLN A 88 -2.28 1.87 7.94
C GLN A 88 -1.53 0.78 8.74
N TRP A 89 -2.28 -0.06 9.45
CA TRP A 89 -1.73 -1.09 10.33
C TRP A 89 -1.16 -2.27 9.54
N LEU A 90 -1.74 -2.57 8.38
CA LEU A 90 -1.29 -3.66 7.51
C LEU A 90 0.13 -3.41 6.97
N SER A 91 0.44 -2.18 6.56
CA SER A 91 1.78 -1.83 6.07
C SER A 91 2.83 -1.89 7.18
N TYR A 92 2.47 -1.52 8.41
CA TYR A 92 3.37 -1.61 9.56
C TYR A 92 3.66 -3.07 9.95
N ILE A 93 2.64 -3.93 10.01
CA ILE A 93 2.83 -5.37 10.25
C ILE A 93 3.65 -5.99 9.13
N MET A 94 3.35 -5.64 7.87
CA MET A 94 4.09 -6.14 6.72
C MET A 94 5.55 -5.69 6.72
N ALA A 95 5.84 -4.48 7.18
CA ALA A 95 7.22 -4.00 7.31
C ALA A 95 7.98 -4.68 8.47
N LEU A 96 7.32 -4.96 9.59
CA LEU A 96 7.91 -5.76 10.68
C LEU A 96 8.12 -7.23 10.28
N GLU A 97 7.19 -7.80 9.53
CA GLU A 97 7.29 -9.15 8.98
C GLU A 97 8.38 -9.23 7.89
N PHE A 98 8.51 -8.20 7.04
CA PHE A 98 9.60 -8.08 6.07
C PHE A 98 10.97 -7.94 6.74
N SER A 99 11.06 -7.13 7.80
CA SER A 99 12.28 -7.03 8.64
C SER A 99 12.65 -8.36 9.29
N ARG A 100 11.66 -9.16 9.72
CA ARG A 100 11.85 -10.53 10.23
C ARG A 100 12.37 -11.50 9.14
N ILE A 101 11.85 -11.41 7.92
CA ILE A 101 12.19 -12.30 6.79
C ILE A 101 13.59 -11.98 6.25
N ASN A 102 13.95 -10.71 6.16
CA ASN A 102 15.22 -10.26 5.55
C ASN A 102 16.47 -10.51 6.40
N LYS A 103 16.35 -11.15 7.57
CA LYS A 103 17.47 -11.72 8.36
C LYS A 103 18.78 -10.92 8.24
N ILE A 104 18.78 -9.70 8.76
CA ILE A 104 20.00 -9.20 9.41
C ILE A 104 19.96 -9.83 10.79
N GLU A 105 21.06 -10.46 11.22
CA GLU A 105 21.23 -11.22 12.46
C GLU A 105 20.80 -10.43 13.70
N LEU A 106 19.50 -10.34 13.89
CA LEU A 106 18.87 -9.79 15.05
C LEU A 106 18.92 -10.91 16.08
N SER A 107 19.78 -10.73 17.08
CA SER A 107 19.84 -11.55 18.30
C SER A 107 18.46 -12.01 18.75
N LYS A 108 18.37 -13.16 19.44
CA LYS A 108 17.09 -13.71 19.92
C LYS A 108 16.24 -12.68 20.68
N ASN A 109 16.88 -11.76 21.40
CA ASN A 109 16.25 -10.62 22.08
C ASN A 109 15.51 -9.65 21.13
N SER A 110 16.05 -9.40 19.93
CA SER A 110 15.41 -8.52 18.95
C SER A 110 14.17 -9.13 18.29
N ILE A 111 14.12 -10.45 18.09
CA ILE A 111 12.93 -11.14 17.57
C ILE A 111 11.78 -11.06 18.58
N ASN A 112 12.08 -11.31 19.85
CA ASN A 112 11.13 -11.13 20.95
C ASN A 112 10.60 -9.68 21.00
N HIS A 113 11.50 -8.70 20.91
CA HIS A 113 11.08 -7.32 20.85
C HIS A 113 10.10 -7.05 19.69
N ILE A 114 10.32 -7.60 18.49
CA ILE A 114 9.37 -7.50 17.37
C ILE A 114 8.01 -8.13 17.72
N TYR A 115 7.98 -9.36 18.27
CA TYR A 115 6.72 -10.00 18.66
C TYR A 115 5.93 -9.19 19.69
N SER A 116 6.60 -8.55 20.65
CA SER A 116 5.95 -7.67 21.62
C SER A 116 5.29 -6.46 20.95
N LYS A 117 5.94 -5.88 19.94
CA LYS A 117 5.42 -4.70 19.22
C LYS A 117 4.22 -5.09 18.36
N ILE A 118 4.31 -6.22 17.64
CA ILE A 118 3.19 -6.72 16.83
C ILE A 118 1.98 -7.05 17.73
N GLY A 119 2.20 -7.73 18.85
CA GLY A 119 1.14 -8.05 19.81
C GLY A 119 0.46 -6.78 20.36
N LEU A 120 1.24 -5.74 20.65
CA LEU A 120 0.72 -4.47 21.14
C LEU A 120 -0.11 -3.73 20.09
N CYS A 121 0.29 -3.76 18.82
CA CYS A 121 -0.51 -3.21 17.73
C CYS A 121 -1.85 -3.94 17.60
N PHE A 122 -1.87 -5.27 17.62
CA PHE A 122 -3.12 -6.02 17.54
C PHE A 122 -4.03 -5.81 18.75
N ASP A 123 -3.48 -5.63 19.96
CA ASP A 123 -4.25 -5.27 21.16
C ASP A 123 -4.94 -3.90 21.00
N GLN A 124 -4.20 -2.90 20.51
CA GLN A 124 -4.77 -1.56 20.24
C GLN A 124 -5.86 -1.59 19.18
N LEU A 125 -5.77 -2.52 18.22
CA LEU A 125 -6.78 -2.73 17.18
C LEU A 125 -7.93 -3.64 17.63
N THR A 126 -7.98 -4.05 18.90
CA THR A 126 -8.98 -4.98 19.45
C THR A 126 -9.00 -6.37 18.79
N HIS A 127 -7.98 -6.68 17.96
CA HIS A 127 -7.77 -8.00 17.35
C HIS A 127 -7.07 -8.93 18.34
N TYR A 128 -7.78 -9.24 19.42
CA TYR A 128 -7.25 -9.92 20.58
C TYR A 128 -6.64 -11.30 20.28
N GLN A 129 -7.24 -12.09 19.37
CA GLN A 129 -6.71 -13.42 19.00
C GLN A 129 -5.33 -13.33 18.34
N ALA A 130 -5.13 -12.35 17.45
CA ALA A 130 -3.84 -12.11 16.83
C ALA A 130 -2.81 -11.62 17.87
N ALA A 131 -3.21 -10.69 18.75
CA ALA A 131 -2.36 -10.21 19.84
C ALA A 131 -1.86 -11.36 20.73
N ILE A 132 -2.77 -12.24 21.17
CA ILE A 132 -2.46 -13.43 21.96
C ILE A 132 -1.46 -14.32 21.23
N LYS A 133 -1.63 -14.54 19.93
CA LYS A 133 -0.72 -15.39 19.12
C LYS A 133 0.72 -14.85 19.08
N TYR A 134 0.89 -13.52 18.99
CA TYR A 134 2.24 -12.93 18.97
C TYR A 134 2.85 -12.84 20.37
N TYR A 135 2.05 -12.55 21.39
CA TYR A 135 2.54 -12.61 22.77
C TYR A 135 2.87 -14.04 23.21
N SER A 136 2.12 -15.06 22.78
CA SER A 136 2.46 -16.45 23.08
C SER A 136 3.76 -16.88 22.40
N LYS A 137 4.03 -16.44 21.17
CA LYS A 137 5.34 -16.62 20.51
C LYS A 137 6.49 -15.98 21.29
N TYR A 138 6.29 -14.77 21.83
CA TYR A 138 7.27 -14.14 22.72
C TYR A 138 7.55 -15.02 23.94
N LEU A 139 6.48 -15.49 24.60
CA LEU A 139 6.58 -16.28 25.83
C LEU A 139 7.12 -17.70 25.62
N GLN A 140 7.17 -18.21 24.38
CA GLN A 140 7.89 -19.45 24.08
C GLN A 140 9.39 -19.30 24.31
N ASP A 141 9.93 -18.10 24.08
CA ASP A 141 11.34 -17.81 24.23
C ASP A 141 11.70 -17.22 25.61
N ASP A 142 10.85 -16.35 26.16
CA ASP A 142 10.97 -15.85 27.54
C ASP A 142 9.64 -16.02 28.29
N PRO A 143 9.41 -17.20 28.90
CA PRO A 143 8.16 -17.53 29.59
C PRO A 143 7.91 -16.69 30.85
N SER A 144 8.97 -16.11 31.42
CA SER A 144 8.96 -15.36 32.68
C SER A 144 8.73 -13.87 32.51
N ASN A 145 8.54 -13.40 31.28
CA ASN A 145 8.44 -11.97 31.02
C ASN A 145 7.17 -11.35 31.59
N ILE A 146 7.32 -10.63 32.71
CA ILE A 146 6.22 -10.00 33.45
C ILE A 146 5.41 -9.07 32.55
N TYR A 147 6.08 -8.21 31.77
CA TYR A 147 5.41 -7.24 30.90
C TYR A 147 4.48 -7.91 29.87
N ILE A 148 4.94 -8.98 29.23
CA ILE A 148 4.14 -9.69 28.23
C ILE A 148 3.01 -10.49 28.89
N LEU A 149 3.27 -11.11 30.05
CA LEU A 149 2.23 -11.78 30.83
C LEU A 149 1.13 -10.81 31.28
N GLU A 150 1.46 -9.59 31.70
CA GLU A 150 0.48 -8.54 32.02
C GLU A 150 -0.36 -8.15 30.80
N LYS A 151 0.26 -7.96 29.64
CA LYS A 151 -0.48 -7.66 28.40
C LYS A 151 -1.44 -8.79 28.03
N LEU A 152 -1.00 -10.03 28.17
CA LEU A 152 -1.78 -11.22 27.85
C LEU A 152 -2.95 -11.38 28.84
N ALA A 153 -2.72 -11.17 30.14
CA ALA A 153 -3.76 -11.15 31.16
C ALA A 153 -4.80 -10.04 30.94
N SER A 154 -4.34 -8.84 30.60
CA SER A 154 -5.19 -7.70 30.26
C SER A 154 -6.11 -8.01 29.07
N ILE A 155 -5.58 -8.66 28.02
CA ILE A 155 -6.38 -9.08 26.87
C ILE A 155 -7.43 -10.11 27.25
N TYR A 156 -7.08 -11.15 28.02
CA TYR A 156 -8.06 -12.14 28.46
C TYR A 156 -9.16 -11.53 29.33
N LYS A 157 -8.81 -10.56 30.19
CA LYS A 157 -9.78 -9.77 30.94
C LYS A 157 -10.70 -8.96 30.02
N LYS A 158 -10.17 -8.30 28.98
CA LYS A 158 -10.98 -7.59 27.96
C LYS A 158 -11.92 -8.53 27.19
N GLN A 159 -11.47 -9.76 26.92
CA GLN A 159 -12.27 -10.80 26.29
C GLN A 159 -13.28 -11.47 27.24
N LYS A 160 -13.31 -11.09 28.52
CA LYS A 160 -14.08 -11.75 29.59
C LYS A 160 -13.77 -13.24 29.75
N ASN A 161 -12.58 -13.68 29.32
CA ASN A 161 -12.11 -15.03 29.54
C ASN A 161 -11.43 -15.13 30.91
N ASN A 162 -12.25 -15.25 31.94
CA ASN A 162 -11.79 -15.21 33.33
C ASN A 162 -10.91 -16.41 33.70
N GLU A 163 -11.15 -17.59 33.12
CA GLU A 163 -10.35 -18.78 33.38
C GLU A 163 -8.89 -18.59 32.93
N GLN A 164 -8.72 -18.15 31.69
CA GLN A 164 -7.38 -17.91 31.14
C GLN A 164 -6.71 -16.71 31.82
N ALA A 165 -7.44 -15.63 32.09
CA ALA A 165 -6.91 -14.49 32.85
C ALA A 165 -6.38 -14.91 34.23
N LEU A 166 -7.17 -15.67 34.99
CA LEU A 166 -6.80 -16.17 36.32
C LEU A 166 -5.56 -17.08 36.26
N SER A 167 -5.45 -17.93 35.23
CA SER A 167 -4.26 -18.77 35.03
C SER A 167 -2.98 -17.94 34.83
N ILE A 168 -3.07 -16.82 34.10
CA ILE A 168 -1.93 -15.93 33.85
C ILE A 168 -1.61 -15.09 35.08
N TYR A 169 -2.61 -14.58 35.79
CA TYR A 169 -2.39 -13.82 37.03
C TYR A 169 -1.75 -14.69 38.13
N LYS A 170 -2.12 -15.97 38.24
CA LYS A 170 -1.41 -16.91 39.13
C LYS A 170 0.05 -17.09 38.76
N LYS A 171 0.38 -17.17 37.46
CA LYS A 171 1.78 -17.21 37.00
C LYS A 171 2.51 -15.90 37.30
N LEU A 172 1.86 -14.76 37.12
CA LEU A 172 2.43 -13.44 37.44
C LEU A 172 2.80 -13.34 38.92
N ILE A 173 1.93 -13.74 39.84
CA ILE A 173 2.24 -13.72 41.28
C ILE A 173 3.36 -14.70 41.65
N ALA A 174 3.42 -15.87 40.99
CA ALA A 174 4.50 -16.82 41.23
C ALA A 174 5.87 -16.27 40.82
N ILE A 175 5.93 -15.39 39.81
CA ILE A 175 7.17 -14.76 39.32
C ILE A 175 7.47 -13.47 40.10
N ASP A 176 6.46 -12.62 40.25
CA ASP A 176 6.50 -11.36 40.99
C ASP A 176 5.34 -11.29 41.99
N PRO A 177 5.56 -11.70 43.24
CA PRO A 177 4.56 -11.67 44.29
C PRO A 177 4.05 -10.26 44.63
N LYS A 178 4.75 -9.21 44.20
CA LYS A 178 4.38 -7.81 44.44
C LYS A 178 3.69 -7.17 43.23
N ASN A 179 3.37 -7.94 42.20
CA ASN A 179 2.68 -7.45 41.02
C ASN A 179 1.29 -6.91 41.40
N LYS A 180 1.13 -5.58 41.37
CA LYS A 180 -0.09 -4.89 41.80
C LYS A 180 -1.32 -5.30 41.00
N GLU A 181 -1.17 -5.53 39.69
CA GLU A 181 -2.30 -5.92 38.84
C GLU A 181 -2.77 -7.33 39.17
N ALA A 182 -1.84 -8.26 39.38
CA ALA A 182 -2.17 -9.64 39.67
C ALA A 182 -2.77 -9.83 41.07
N VAL A 183 -2.20 -9.16 42.09
CA VAL A 183 -2.75 -9.17 43.45
C VAL A 183 -4.18 -8.61 43.46
N LYS A 184 -4.41 -7.45 42.83
CA LYS A 184 -5.74 -6.84 42.73
C LYS A 184 -6.79 -7.71 42.01
N TYR A 185 -6.36 -8.62 41.14
CA TYR A 185 -7.29 -9.49 40.41
C TYR A 185 -7.67 -10.75 41.22
N LEU A 186 -6.82 -11.18 42.16
CA LEU A 186 -7.03 -12.38 42.97
C LEU A 186 -7.59 -12.09 44.36
N ASP A 187 -7.48 -10.85 44.85
CA ASP A 187 -8.19 -10.34 46.03
C ASP A 187 -9.69 -10.13 45.75
#